data_AF-A0A924TQ39-F1
#
_entry.id   AF-A0A924TQ39-F1
#
_cell.length_a   1.000
_cell.length_b   1.000
_cell.length_c   1.000
_cell.angle_alpha   90.00
_cell.angle_beta   90.00
_cell.angle_gamma   90.00
#
_symmetry.space_group_name_H-M   'P 1'
#
loop_
_entity.id
_entity.type
_entity.pdbx_description
1 polymer ?
#
loop_
_entity_poly.entity_id
_entity_poly.type
_entity_poly.pdbx_seq_one_letter_code
_entity_poly.pdbx_strand_id
1 'polypeptide(L)'
;MARKQPSTAPNALLDDAENLLQAPARPPVGTADAADAAFKVRLTALMPGIQAAKAAGHPALGDITNKIGEAGMLARKKDFAPVHALIDEVDTLLAPTKPTALPASLRVAVQAWRDANELVDGQIAALQGALRATGDKEMAEIAEFGMNGLTGNFKVRLMAALPGLRSAEGPALQAAAAKTLPLVMGMHRHLQQEPRVEACENNPFGVMVTIEATLGGALQDLAEALKKVAEPVA
;
A
#
# COMPACT_ATOMS: atom_id res chain seq x y z
N MET A 1 -17.01 35.58 30.24
CA MET A 1 -18.04 34.68 29.67
C MET A 1 -17.34 33.63 28.80
N ALA A 2 -17.10 32.43 29.34
CA ALA A 2 -16.40 31.35 28.63
C ALA A 2 -17.44 30.36 28.11
N ARG A 3 -17.60 30.26 26.78
CA ARG A 3 -18.41 29.23 26.14
C ARG A 3 -17.65 27.90 26.18
N LYS A 4 -18.07 26.98 27.05
CA LYS A 4 -17.70 25.55 26.98
C LYS A 4 -18.28 24.98 25.69
N GLN A 5 -17.42 24.59 24.75
CA GLN A 5 -17.83 23.73 23.64
C GLN A 5 -17.98 22.29 24.16
N PRO A 6 -19.11 21.61 23.92
CA PRO A 6 -19.22 20.17 24.16
C PRO A 6 -18.46 19.41 23.07
N SER A 7 -17.37 18.75 23.46
CA SER A 7 -16.68 17.76 22.62
C SER A 7 -17.48 16.46 22.68
N THR A 8 -18.35 16.24 21.70
CA THR A 8 -19.00 14.94 21.49
C THR A 8 -18.02 14.05 20.73
N ALA A 9 -17.26 13.23 21.47
CA ALA A 9 -16.29 12.33 20.88
C ALA A 9 -17.00 11.22 20.09
N PRO A 10 -16.62 10.94 18.83
CA PRO A 10 -17.23 9.89 18.00
C PRO A 10 -17.02 8.46 18.52
N ASN A 11 -16.18 8.27 19.56
CA ASN A 11 -15.90 6.94 20.12
C ASN A 11 -16.99 6.38 21.04
N ALA A 12 -17.85 7.22 21.64
CA ALA A 12 -18.86 6.73 22.60
C ALA A 12 -19.99 5.91 21.94
N LEU A 13 -20.24 6.13 20.65
CA LEU A 13 -21.32 5.46 19.91
C LEU A 13 -21.07 3.97 19.63
N LEU A 14 -19.81 3.54 19.57
CA LEU A 14 -19.47 2.13 19.37
C LEU A 14 -19.69 1.31 20.64
N ASP A 15 -19.34 1.86 21.81
CA ASP A 15 -19.53 1.19 23.10
C ASP A 15 -21.04 1.06 23.44
N ASP A 16 -21.85 2.06 23.07
CA ASP A 16 -23.31 2.01 23.23
C ASP A 16 -24.00 0.98 22.30
N ALA A 17 -23.44 0.72 21.12
CA ALA A 17 -23.94 -0.31 20.21
C ALA A 17 -23.68 -1.73 20.75
N GLU A 18 -22.56 -1.92 21.43
CA GLU A 18 -22.20 -3.21 22.07
C GLU A 18 -23.10 -3.50 23.28
N ASN A 19 -23.47 -2.47 24.05
CA ASN A 19 -24.38 -2.58 25.18
C ASN A 19 -25.82 -2.97 24.78
N LEU A 20 -26.23 -2.68 23.53
CA LEU A 20 -27.54 -3.11 22.99
C LEU A 20 -27.64 -4.63 22.73
N LEU A 21 -26.51 -5.35 22.72
CA LEU A 21 -26.47 -6.79 22.44
C LEU A 21 -26.61 -7.69 23.68
N GLN A 22 -26.61 -7.14 24.90
CA GLN A 22 -26.55 -7.93 26.15
C GLN A 22 -27.90 -8.23 26.86
N ALA A 23 -29.05 -8.04 26.21
CA ALA A 23 -30.34 -8.39 26.82
C ALA A 23 -30.65 -9.91 26.71
N PRO A 24 -31.08 -10.60 27.79
CA PRO A 24 -31.39 -12.03 27.78
C PRO A 24 -32.63 -12.36 26.91
N ALA A 25 -32.52 -13.39 26.07
CA ALA A 25 -33.54 -13.77 25.09
C ALA A 25 -34.78 -14.43 25.74
N ARG A 26 -35.96 -13.81 25.56
CA ARG A 26 -37.27 -14.45 25.71
C ARG A 26 -37.71 -15.02 24.35
N PRO A 27 -38.49 -16.11 24.30
CA PRO A 27 -39.02 -16.65 23.05
C PRO A 27 -39.95 -15.62 22.36
N PRO A 28 -39.86 -15.43 21.04
CA PRO A 28 -40.56 -14.38 20.31
C PRO A 28 -42.04 -14.72 20.13
N VAL A 29 -42.93 -13.80 20.48
CA VAL A 29 -44.38 -13.92 20.22
C VAL A 29 -44.84 -12.64 19.51
N GLY A 30 -44.33 -12.43 18.29
CA GLY A 30 -44.69 -11.31 17.43
C GLY A 30 -43.74 -11.15 16.24
N THR A 31 -44.25 -10.69 15.09
CA THR A 31 -43.44 -10.42 13.88
C THR A 31 -42.38 -9.33 14.09
N ALA A 32 -42.63 -8.39 14.99
CA ALA A 32 -41.66 -7.35 15.38
C ALA A 32 -40.46 -7.91 16.16
N ASP A 33 -40.64 -8.99 16.93
CA ASP A 33 -39.55 -9.61 17.70
C ASP A 33 -38.59 -10.38 16.77
N ALA A 34 -39.11 -10.98 15.69
CA ALA A 34 -38.31 -11.65 14.68
C ALA A 34 -37.44 -10.67 13.87
N ALA A 35 -37.96 -9.49 13.54
CA ALA A 35 -37.22 -8.45 12.83
C ALA A 35 -36.07 -7.86 13.68
N ASP A 36 -36.32 -7.63 14.98
CA ASP A 36 -35.29 -7.20 15.93
C ASP A 36 -34.17 -8.25 16.07
N ALA A 37 -34.53 -9.53 16.18
CA ALA A 37 -33.56 -10.62 16.22
C ALA A 37 -32.71 -10.69 14.94
N ALA A 38 -33.33 -10.52 13.77
CA ALA A 38 -32.61 -10.51 12.49
C ALA A 38 -31.64 -9.33 12.37
N PHE A 39 -32.03 -8.14 12.81
CA PHE A 39 -31.16 -6.98 12.87
C PHE A 39 -29.93 -7.24 13.76
N LYS A 40 -30.14 -7.73 14.99
CA LYS A 40 -29.04 -8.03 15.93
C LYS A 40 -28.06 -9.03 15.34
N VAL A 41 -28.55 -10.11 14.75
CA VAL A 41 -27.72 -11.13 14.09
C VAL A 41 -26.85 -10.49 12.99
N ARG A 42 -27.43 -9.65 12.12
CA ARG A 42 -26.67 -8.99 11.04
C ARG A 42 -25.66 -7.99 11.59
N LEU A 43 -26.04 -7.18 12.57
CA LEU A 43 -25.13 -6.21 13.19
C LEU A 43 -23.94 -6.93 13.83
N THR A 44 -24.17 -7.99 14.61
CA THR A 44 -23.11 -8.81 15.21
C THR A 44 -22.19 -9.41 14.14
N ALA A 45 -22.74 -9.87 13.00
CA ALA A 45 -21.93 -10.41 11.90
C ALA A 45 -21.02 -9.36 11.24
N LEU A 46 -21.42 -8.08 11.24
CA LEU A 46 -20.64 -6.97 10.68
C LEU A 46 -19.57 -6.42 11.63
N MET A 47 -19.72 -6.63 12.95
CA MET A 47 -18.81 -6.08 13.96
C MET A 47 -17.32 -6.38 13.69
N PRO A 48 -16.90 -7.60 13.32
CA PRO A 48 -15.50 -7.88 12.98
C PRO A 48 -15.00 -7.03 11.80
N GLY A 49 -15.84 -6.82 10.78
CA GLY A 49 -15.52 -5.99 9.62
C GLY A 49 -15.38 -4.51 10.00
N ILE A 50 -16.26 -4.00 10.86
CA ILE A 50 -16.20 -2.63 11.38
C ILE A 50 -14.94 -2.41 12.21
N GLN A 51 -14.58 -3.38 13.07
CA GLN A 51 -13.35 -3.32 13.86
C GLN A 51 -12.10 -3.36 12.97
N ALA A 52 -12.08 -4.21 11.94
CA ALA A 52 -10.99 -4.25 10.97
C ALA A 52 -10.88 -2.93 10.19
N ALA A 53 -12.00 -2.37 9.73
CA ALA A 53 -12.06 -1.06 9.07
C ALA A 53 -11.54 0.06 9.99
N LYS A 54 -11.88 0.03 11.28
CA LYS A 54 -11.36 0.97 12.29
C LYS A 54 -9.85 0.82 12.47
N ALA A 55 -9.35 -0.40 12.63
CA ALA A 55 -7.92 -0.68 12.78
C ALA A 55 -7.10 -0.25 11.55
N ALA A 56 -7.67 -0.39 10.36
CA ALA A 56 -7.05 0.01 9.09
C ALA A 56 -7.18 1.51 8.77
N GLY A 57 -7.93 2.28 9.58
CA GLY A 57 -8.21 3.70 9.28
C GLY A 57 -9.02 3.88 7.99
N HIS A 58 -10.03 3.02 7.77
CA HIS A 58 -10.82 2.99 6.54
C HIS A 58 -11.42 4.37 6.23
N PRO A 59 -11.34 4.86 4.98
CA PRO A 59 -11.79 6.21 4.63
C PRO A 59 -13.30 6.41 4.88
N ALA A 60 -14.11 5.36 4.75
CA ALA A 60 -15.55 5.41 5.01
C ALA A 60 -15.94 5.16 6.49
N LEU A 61 -14.99 5.11 7.42
CA LEU A 61 -15.28 4.78 8.83
C LEU A 61 -16.30 5.74 9.47
N GLY A 62 -16.24 7.03 9.10
CA GLY A 62 -17.22 8.03 9.54
C GLY A 62 -18.64 7.69 9.08
N ASP A 63 -18.81 7.38 7.80
CA ASP A 63 -20.11 7.01 7.23
C ASP A 63 -20.64 5.69 7.79
N ILE A 64 -19.77 4.69 7.97
CA ILE A 64 -20.10 3.41 8.60
C ILE A 64 -20.65 3.65 10.02
N THR A 65 -19.94 4.45 10.83
CA THR A 65 -20.35 4.73 12.21
C THR A 65 -21.68 5.49 12.27
N ASN A 66 -21.85 6.48 11.39
CA ASN A 66 -23.10 7.25 11.30
C ASN A 66 -24.30 6.38 10.95
N LYS A 67 -24.16 5.50 9.94
CA LYS A 67 -25.23 4.59 9.49
C LYS A 67 -25.60 3.55 10.55
N ILE A 68 -24.61 3.00 11.27
CA ILE A 68 -24.88 2.10 12.40
C ILE A 68 -25.66 2.82 13.50
N GLY A 69 -25.28 4.07 13.82
CA GLY A 69 -26.00 4.90 14.79
C GLY A 69 -27.44 5.18 14.36
N GLU A 70 -27.67 5.51 13.09
CA GLU A 70 -29.00 5.74 12.52
C GLU A 70 -29.86 4.47 12.54
N ALA A 71 -29.29 3.33 12.15
CA ALA A 71 -29.94 2.03 12.22
C ALA A 71 -30.36 1.69 13.66
N GLY A 72 -29.49 1.97 14.65
CA GLY A 72 -29.82 1.80 16.07
C GLY A 72 -30.99 2.67 16.53
N MET A 73 -31.08 3.92 16.06
CA MET A 73 -32.20 4.81 16.38
C MET A 73 -33.52 4.33 15.76
N LEU A 74 -33.50 3.82 14.52
CA LEU A 74 -34.68 3.30 13.83
C LEU A 74 -35.15 1.96 14.42
N ALA A 75 -34.21 1.09 14.81
CA ALA A 75 -34.51 -0.16 15.50
C ALA A 75 -35.24 0.08 16.83
N ARG A 76 -34.85 1.12 17.60
CA ARG A 76 -35.57 1.53 18.83
C ARG A 76 -37.02 1.96 18.57
N LYS A 77 -37.32 2.48 17.37
CA LYS A 77 -38.67 2.84 16.91
C LYS A 77 -39.43 1.65 16.30
N LYS A 78 -38.81 0.46 16.25
CA LYS A 78 -39.32 -0.75 15.60
C LYS A 78 -39.58 -0.59 14.09
N ASP A 79 -38.89 0.35 13.44
CA ASP A 79 -38.99 0.57 12.00
C ASP A 79 -37.86 -0.18 11.28
N PHE A 80 -38.07 -1.47 11.03
CA PHE A 80 -37.00 -2.38 10.59
C PHE A 80 -36.73 -2.38 9.09
N ALA A 81 -37.65 -1.88 8.27
CA ALA A 81 -37.43 -1.75 6.83
C ALA A 81 -36.24 -0.81 6.50
N PRO A 82 -36.16 0.43 7.03
CA PRO A 82 -35.02 1.30 6.81
C PRO A 82 -33.76 0.84 7.56
N VAL A 83 -33.91 0.11 8.68
CA VAL A 83 -32.76 -0.50 9.39
C VAL A 83 -32.03 -1.48 8.48
N HIS A 84 -32.74 -2.36 7.78
CA HIS A 84 -32.11 -3.32 6.88
C HIS A 84 -31.39 -2.63 5.71
N ALA A 85 -31.98 -1.58 5.15
CA ALA A 85 -31.33 -0.79 4.09
C ALA A 85 -30.01 -0.16 4.58
N LEU A 86 -29.98 0.44 5.77
CA LEU A 86 -28.76 1.00 6.34
C LEU A 86 -27.69 -0.07 6.61
N ILE A 87 -28.10 -1.26 7.03
CA ILE A 87 -27.17 -2.38 7.23
C ILE A 87 -26.61 -2.91 5.91
N ASP A 88 -27.40 -2.93 4.84
CA ASP A 88 -26.92 -3.27 3.48
C ASP A 88 -25.91 -2.23 2.98
N GLU A 89 -26.14 -0.94 3.26
CA GLU A 89 -25.19 0.12 2.95
C GLU A 89 -23.90 0.00 3.76
N VAL A 90 -23.98 -0.36 5.04
CA VAL A 90 -22.79 -0.63 5.87
C VAL A 90 -22.01 -1.82 5.31
N ASP A 91 -22.68 -2.91 4.94
CA ASP A 91 -22.05 -4.07 4.32
C ASP A 91 -21.37 -3.69 2.98
N THR A 92 -22.02 -2.84 2.18
CA THR A 92 -21.45 -2.28 0.94
C THR A 92 -20.22 -1.42 1.20
N LEU A 93 -20.21 -0.61 2.26
CA LEU A 93 -19.08 0.23 2.65
C LEU A 93 -17.93 -0.57 3.28
N LEU A 94 -18.22 -1.74 3.86
CA LEU A 94 -17.26 -2.67 4.43
C LEU A 94 -16.71 -3.67 3.42
N ALA A 95 -17.45 -3.89 2.32
CA ALA A 95 -16.99 -4.72 1.22
C ALA A 95 -15.61 -4.21 0.79
N PRO A 96 -14.61 -5.10 0.63
CA PRO A 96 -13.27 -4.68 0.27
C PRO A 96 -13.37 -3.86 -1.01
N THR A 97 -13.06 -2.56 -0.92
CA THR A 97 -12.95 -1.72 -2.10
C THR A 97 -11.96 -2.41 -3.01
N LYS A 98 -12.44 -2.84 -4.18
CA LYS A 98 -11.59 -3.51 -5.17
C LYS A 98 -10.32 -2.67 -5.30
N PRO A 99 -9.12 -3.22 -5.03
CA PRO A 99 -7.91 -2.42 -4.96
C PRO A 99 -7.84 -1.51 -6.17
N THR A 100 -7.83 -0.21 -5.93
CA THR A 100 -7.72 0.75 -7.01
C THR A 100 -6.40 0.46 -7.68
N ALA A 101 -6.46 -0.01 -8.92
CA ALA A 101 -5.26 -0.40 -9.62
C ALA A 101 -4.28 0.78 -9.65
N LEU A 102 -3.00 0.50 -9.37
CA LEU A 102 -1.92 1.48 -9.46
C LEU A 102 -2.07 2.29 -10.76
N PRO A 103 -1.87 3.62 -10.75
CA PRO A 103 -1.93 4.43 -11.97
C PRO A 103 -1.14 3.79 -13.10
N ALA A 104 -1.71 3.74 -14.30
CA ALA A 104 -1.17 2.97 -15.41
C ALA A 104 0.29 3.34 -15.74
N SER A 105 0.62 4.63 -15.71
CA SER A 105 1.98 5.14 -15.89
C SER A 105 2.94 4.61 -14.83
N LEU A 106 2.56 4.66 -13.56
CA LEU A 106 3.39 4.14 -12.47
C LEU A 106 3.56 2.62 -12.56
N ARG A 107 2.52 1.88 -12.95
CA ARG A 107 2.61 0.44 -13.17
C ARG A 107 3.60 0.08 -14.28
N VAL A 108 3.53 0.79 -15.41
CA VAL A 108 4.46 0.59 -16.54
C VAL A 108 5.89 0.91 -16.12
N ALA A 109 6.11 2.04 -15.45
CA ALA A 109 7.45 2.44 -15.02
C ALA A 109 8.07 1.50 -13.98
N VAL A 110 7.27 1.00 -13.02
CA VAL A 110 7.73 -0.03 -12.06
C VAL A 110 8.12 -1.33 -12.78
N GLN A 111 7.37 -1.73 -13.82
CA GLN A 111 7.71 -2.92 -14.59
C GLN A 111 9.00 -2.71 -15.40
N ALA A 112 9.13 -1.58 -16.11
CA ALA A 112 10.33 -1.25 -16.88
C ALA A 112 11.59 -1.24 -16.00
N TRP A 113 11.50 -0.71 -14.78
CA TRP A 113 12.61 -0.77 -13.81
C TRP A 113 12.97 -2.19 -13.38
N ARG A 114 11.98 -3.09 -13.20
CA ARG A 114 12.24 -4.50 -12.86
C ARG A 114 12.94 -5.22 -14.00
N ASP A 115 12.44 -5.04 -15.22
CA ASP A 115 13.01 -5.66 -16.42
C ASP A 115 14.45 -5.18 -16.65
N ALA A 116 14.70 -3.87 -16.47
CA ALA A 116 16.03 -3.28 -16.54
C ALA A 116 16.98 -3.85 -15.46
N ASN A 117 16.48 -4.07 -14.25
CA ASN A 117 17.25 -4.63 -13.14
C ASN A 117 17.62 -6.10 -13.38
N GLU A 118 16.67 -6.90 -13.87
CA GLU A 118 16.94 -8.30 -14.25
C GLU A 118 17.96 -8.38 -15.39
N LEU A 119 17.85 -7.50 -16.40
CA LEU A 119 18.82 -7.42 -17.48
C LEU A 119 20.23 -7.09 -16.97
N VAL A 120 20.36 -6.08 -16.11
CA VAL A 120 21.66 -5.70 -15.53
C VAL A 120 22.23 -6.80 -14.63
N ASP A 121 21.40 -7.48 -13.84
CA ASP A 121 21.84 -8.63 -13.03
C ASP A 121 22.42 -9.74 -13.93
N GLY A 122 21.80 -10.00 -15.09
CA GLY A 122 22.34 -10.93 -16.09
C GLY A 122 23.69 -10.50 -16.65
N GLN A 123 23.88 -9.21 -16.96
CA GLN A 123 25.16 -8.66 -17.43
C GLN A 123 26.25 -8.77 -16.36
N ILE A 124 25.92 -8.44 -15.10
CA ILE A 124 26.85 -8.55 -13.97
C ILE A 124 27.26 -10.01 -13.76
N ALA A 125 26.32 -10.95 -13.82
CA ALA A 125 26.62 -12.37 -13.70
C ALA A 125 27.58 -12.85 -14.81
N ALA A 126 27.40 -12.38 -16.05
CA ALA A 126 28.31 -12.67 -17.16
C ALA A 126 29.72 -12.11 -16.91
N LEU A 127 29.83 -10.87 -16.43
CA LEU A 127 31.12 -10.24 -16.08
C LEU A 127 31.82 -10.99 -14.94
N GLN A 128 31.07 -11.36 -13.89
CA GLN A 128 31.59 -12.20 -12.81
C GLN A 128 32.10 -13.54 -13.31
N GLY A 129 31.43 -14.15 -14.29
CA GLY A 129 31.90 -15.36 -14.96
C GLY A 129 33.24 -15.17 -15.66
N ALA A 130 33.38 -14.09 -16.43
CA ALA A 130 34.62 -13.76 -17.13
C ALA A 130 35.78 -13.47 -16.15
N LEU A 131 35.52 -12.74 -15.07
CA LEU A 131 36.50 -12.46 -14.01
C LEU A 131 37.04 -13.75 -13.38
N ARG A 132 36.15 -14.70 -13.02
CA ARG A 132 36.57 -15.99 -12.46
C ARG A 132 37.35 -16.84 -13.46
N ALA A 133 37.02 -16.77 -14.75
CA ALA A 133 37.69 -17.53 -15.80
C ALA A 133 39.17 -17.13 -16.01
N THR A 134 39.60 -15.98 -15.50
CA THR A 134 41.01 -15.57 -15.53
C THR A 134 41.91 -16.47 -14.69
N GLY A 135 41.35 -17.17 -13.69
CA GLY A 135 42.12 -17.95 -12.71
C GLY A 135 42.89 -17.08 -11.69
N ASP A 136 42.76 -15.75 -11.77
CA ASP A 136 43.38 -14.84 -10.83
C ASP A 136 42.55 -14.73 -9.54
N LYS A 137 43.22 -14.84 -8.39
CA LYS A 137 42.56 -14.87 -7.08
C LYS A 137 41.90 -13.53 -6.74
N GLU A 138 42.53 -12.42 -7.10
CA GLU A 138 41.98 -11.08 -6.82
C GLU A 138 40.74 -10.82 -7.71
N MET A 139 40.79 -11.24 -8.98
CA MET A 139 39.64 -11.16 -9.88
C MET A 139 38.46 -12.01 -9.40
N ALA A 140 38.73 -13.21 -8.85
CA ALA A 140 37.69 -14.04 -8.26
C ALA A 140 37.05 -13.37 -7.03
N GLU A 141 37.83 -12.71 -6.18
CA GLU A 141 37.33 -11.98 -5.01
C GLU A 141 36.48 -10.76 -5.41
N ILE A 142 36.90 -10.01 -6.43
CA ILE A 142 36.11 -8.91 -7.01
C ILE A 142 34.79 -9.44 -7.56
N ALA A 143 34.81 -10.56 -8.28
CA ALA A 143 33.61 -11.19 -8.82
C ALA A 143 32.63 -11.63 -7.72
N GLU A 144 33.13 -12.05 -6.55
CA GLU A 144 32.31 -12.58 -5.48
C GLU A 144 31.75 -11.49 -4.55
N PHE A 145 32.54 -10.48 -4.21
CA PHE A 145 32.16 -9.49 -3.19
C PHE A 145 32.03 -8.06 -3.73
N GLY A 146 32.74 -7.72 -4.80
CA GLY A 146 32.85 -6.34 -5.28
C GLY A 146 31.59 -5.79 -5.94
N MET A 147 30.81 -6.65 -6.62
CA MET A 147 29.68 -6.22 -7.46
C MET A 147 28.44 -5.80 -6.68
N ASN A 148 28.27 -6.27 -5.44
CA ASN A 148 27.14 -5.86 -4.58
C ASN A 148 27.18 -4.36 -4.23
N GLY A 149 28.37 -3.74 -4.30
CA GLY A 149 28.58 -2.32 -4.03
C GLY A 149 28.13 -1.38 -5.14
N LEU A 150 27.89 -1.87 -6.36
CA LEU A 150 27.63 -1.04 -7.55
C LEU A 150 26.38 -0.16 -7.44
N THR A 151 25.41 -0.55 -6.62
CA THR A 151 24.16 0.20 -6.46
C THR A 151 24.08 0.97 -5.14
N GLY A 152 25.16 1.02 -4.35
CA GLY A 152 25.23 1.84 -3.14
C GLY A 152 24.12 1.58 -2.12
N ASN A 153 23.65 0.34 -1.99
CA ASN A 153 22.48 -0.06 -1.17
C ASN A 153 21.13 0.56 -1.60
N PHE A 154 21.08 1.35 -2.68
CA PHE A 154 19.84 1.94 -3.17
C PHE A 154 18.88 0.87 -3.71
N LYS A 155 19.38 -0.15 -4.42
CA LYS A 155 18.56 -1.24 -4.98
C LYS A 155 17.73 -1.94 -3.91
N VAL A 156 18.35 -2.31 -2.78
CA VAL A 156 17.66 -2.99 -1.66
C VAL A 156 16.58 -2.09 -1.07
N ARG A 157 16.90 -0.82 -0.80
CA ARG A 157 15.93 0.14 -0.24
C ARG A 157 14.77 0.42 -1.19
N LEU A 158 15.05 0.52 -2.49
CA LEU A 158 14.02 0.71 -3.52
C LEU A 158 13.13 -0.53 -3.64
N MET A 159 13.71 -1.73 -3.67
CA MET A 159 12.96 -2.99 -3.65
C MET A 159 12.03 -3.11 -2.45
N ALA A 160 12.45 -2.64 -1.27
CA ALA A 160 11.62 -2.63 -0.07
C ALA A 160 10.48 -1.59 -0.14
N ALA A 161 10.68 -0.47 -0.85
CA ALA A 161 9.69 0.60 -0.95
C ALA A 161 8.57 0.28 -1.97
N LEU A 162 8.89 -0.39 -3.09
CA LEU A 162 7.95 -0.61 -4.19
C LEU A 162 6.67 -1.42 -3.82
N PRO A 163 6.71 -2.45 -2.96
CA PRO A 163 5.49 -3.12 -2.49
C PRO A 163 4.50 -2.16 -1.82
N GLY A 164 5.01 -1.19 -1.06
CA GLY A 164 4.19 -0.17 -0.40
C GLY A 164 3.43 0.73 -1.38
N LEU A 165 3.94 0.95 -2.59
CA LEU A 165 3.19 1.67 -3.64
C LEU A 165 2.00 0.85 -4.13
N ARG A 166 2.14 -0.47 -4.25
CA ARG A 166 1.09 -1.33 -4.81
C ARG A 166 -0.10 -1.53 -3.87
N SER A 167 0.12 -1.39 -2.57
CA SER A 167 -0.91 -1.51 -1.54
C SER A 167 -1.48 -0.17 -1.07
N ALA A 168 -0.90 0.95 -1.49
CA ALA A 168 -1.34 2.28 -1.10
C ALA A 168 -2.33 2.87 -2.11
N GLU A 169 -3.28 3.66 -1.62
CA GLU A 169 -4.29 4.35 -2.42
C GLU A 169 -4.44 5.81 -1.97
N GLY A 170 -5.02 6.65 -2.82
CA GLY A 170 -5.35 8.04 -2.49
C GLY A 170 -4.18 8.82 -1.85
N PRO A 171 -4.40 9.51 -0.71
CA PRO A 171 -3.33 10.23 0.00
C PRO A 171 -2.18 9.33 0.48
N ALA A 172 -2.44 8.06 0.81
CA ALA A 172 -1.39 7.12 1.20
C ALA A 172 -0.47 6.80 0.01
N LEU A 173 -1.03 6.67 -1.19
CA LEU A 173 -0.23 6.48 -2.42
C LEU A 173 0.63 7.71 -2.72
N GLN A 174 0.06 8.92 -2.59
CA GLN A 174 0.81 10.17 -2.75
C GLN A 174 2.00 10.22 -1.78
N ALA A 175 1.78 9.94 -0.49
CA ALA A 175 2.82 9.91 0.52
C ALA A 175 3.88 8.82 0.26
N ALA A 176 3.47 7.63 -0.19
CA ALA A 176 4.39 6.55 -0.56
C ALA A 176 5.22 6.92 -1.80
N ALA A 177 4.62 7.57 -2.80
CA ALA A 177 5.30 8.06 -3.99
C ALA A 177 6.34 9.13 -3.63
N ALA A 178 5.96 10.12 -2.82
CA ALA A 178 6.85 11.16 -2.34
C ALA A 178 8.05 10.61 -1.54
N LYS A 179 7.84 9.56 -0.72
CA LYS A 179 8.91 8.87 0.01
C LYS A 179 9.83 8.03 -0.89
N THR A 180 9.29 7.46 -1.97
CA THR A 180 10.04 6.59 -2.89
C THR A 180 10.87 7.40 -3.88
N LEU A 181 10.38 8.57 -4.31
CA LEU A 181 11.05 9.45 -5.27
C LEU A 181 12.53 9.76 -4.92
N PRO A 182 12.90 10.18 -3.70
CA PRO A 182 14.30 10.44 -3.37
C PRO A 182 15.19 9.19 -3.41
N LEU A 183 14.64 7.98 -3.22
CA LEU A 183 15.40 6.73 -3.38
C LEU A 183 15.75 6.50 -4.86
N VAL A 184 14.77 6.69 -5.76
CA VAL A 184 14.96 6.55 -7.21
C VAL A 184 15.97 7.58 -7.72
N MET A 185 15.80 8.85 -7.37
CA MET A 185 16.72 9.92 -7.76
C MET A 185 18.12 9.73 -7.16
N GLY A 186 18.20 9.25 -5.92
CA GLY A 186 19.46 8.93 -5.26
C GLY A 186 20.22 7.81 -5.97
N MET A 187 19.51 6.73 -6.35
CA MET A 187 20.08 5.65 -7.14
C MET A 187 20.59 6.14 -8.50
N HIS A 188 19.76 6.90 -9.22
CA HIS A 188 20.12 7.44 -10.53
C HIS A 188 21.40 8.28 -10.44
N ARG A 189 21.46 9.24 -9.51
CA ARG A 189 22.66 10.06 -9.29
C ARG A 189 23.88 9.23 -8.90
N HIS A 190 23.69 8.21 -8.06
CA HIS A 190 24.80 7.34 -7.64
C HIS A 190 25.41 6.60 -8.83
N LEU A 191 24.59 6.03 -9.72
CA LEU A 191 25.08 5.32 -10.90
C LEU A 191 25.92 6.22 -11.82
N GLN A 192 25.53 7.49 -11.99
CA GLN A 192 26.25 8.47 -12.81
C GLN A 192 27.59 8.95 -12.20
N GLN A 193 27.80 8.69 -10.92
CA GLN A 193 28.96 9.22 -10.17
C GLN A 193 29.90 8.13 -9.66
N GLU A 194 29.50 6.86 -9.75
CA GLU A 194 30.23 5.75 -9.17
C GLU A 194 31.27 5.22 -10.17
N PRO A 195 32.59 5.43 -9.94
CA PRO A 195 33.61 5.00 -10.89
C PRO A 195 33.63 3.49 -11.14
N ARG A 196 33.13 2.70 -10.18
CA ARG A 196 32.98 1.25 -10.36
C ARG A 196 31.96 0.88 -11.45
N VAL A 197 30.95 1.71 -11.70
CA VAL A 197 30.00 1.51 -12.80
C VAL A 197 30.74 1.64 -14.14
N GLU A 198 31.47 2.74 -14.33
CA GLU A 198 32.28 2.98 -15.54
C GLU A 198 33.31 1.86 -15.77
N ALA A 199 33.97 1.38 -14.71
CA ALA A 199 34.91 0.27 -14.80
C ALA A 199 34.25 -1.05 -15.24
N CYS A 200 32.98 -1.28 -14.88
CA CYS A 200 32.24 -2.46 -15.32
C CYS A 200 31.80 -2.33 -16.78
N GLU A 201 31.36 -1.15 -17.22
CA GLU A 201 30.93 -0.92 -18.60
C GLU A 201 32.12 -0.95 -19.58
N ASN A 202 33.26 -0.38 -19.20
CA ASN A 202 34.50 -0.35 -19.99
C ASN A 202 35.48 -1.47 -19.59
N ASN A 203 34.96 -2.67 -19.33
CA ASN A 203 35.79 -3.78 -18.87
C ASN A 203 36.64 -4.40 -20.01
N PRO A 204 37.84 -4.93 -19.72
CA PRO A 204 38.73 -5.51 -20.72
C PRO A 204 38.36 -6.96 -21.13
N PHE A 205 37.29 -7.54 -20.56
CA PHE A 205 36.93 -8.94 -20.77
C PHE A 205 35.99 -9.16 -21.96
N GLY A 206 35.63 -8.09 -22.68
CA GLY A 206 34.73 -8.16 -23.83
C GLY A 206 33.28 -8.47 -23.47
N VAL A 207 32.93 -8.44 -22.18
CA VAL A 207 31.55 -8.62 -21.72
C VAL A 207 30.81 -7.30 -21.84
N MET A 208 29.70 -7.27 -22.57
CA MET A 208 28.88 -6.07 -22.67
C MET A 208 28.11 -5.84 -21.37
N VAL A 209 28.35 -4.69 -20.74
CA VAL A 209 27.65 -4.24 -19.53
C VAL A 209 27.17 -2.81 -19.77
N THR A 210 25.89 -2.54 -19.49
CA THR A 210 25.23 -1.25 -19.79
C THR A 210 24.42 -0.75 -18.59
N ILE A 211 25.03 -0.77 -17.41
CA ILE A 211 24.38 -0.43 -16.13
C ILE A 211 23.75 0.97 -16.17
N GLU A 212 24.51 2.01 -16.51
CA GLU A 212 24.04 3.40 -16.51
C GLU A 212 22.96 3.60 -17.55
N ALA A 213 23.17 3.15 -18.79
CA ALA A 213 22.21 3.32 -19.86
C ALA A 213 20.89 2.57 -19.60
N THR A 214 20.97 1.32 -19.12
CA THR A 214 19.80 0.46 -18.89
C THR A 214 19.02 0.88 -17.64
N LEU A 215 19.70 1.07 -16.49
CA LEU A 215 19.00 1.47 -15.27
C LEU A 215 18.67 2.96 -15.25
N GLY A 216 19.50 3.82 -15.83
CA GLY A 216 19.30 5.26 -15.87
C GLY A 216 17.98 5.66 -16.52
N GLY A 217 17.71 5.14 -17.73
CA GLY A 217 16.45 5.38 -18.43
C GLY A 217 15.22 4.92 -17.62
N ALA A 218 15.27 3.69 -17.09
CA ALA A 218 14.15 3.15 -16.31
C ALA A 218 13.93 3.88 -14.97
N LEU A 219 15.00 4.33 -14.31
CA LEU A 219 14.92 5.14 -13.10
C LEU A 219 14.35 6.54 -13.39
N GLN A 220 14.67 7.13 -14.54
CA GLN A 220 14.10 8.40 -14.98
C GLN A 220 12.58 8.27 -15.20
N ASP A 221 12.14 7.26 -15.94
CA ASP A 221 10.71 6.99 -16.17
C ASP A 221 9.95 6.77 -14.86
N LEU A 222 10.55 6.00 -13.95
CA LEU A 222 9.99 5.76 -12.62
C LEU A 222 9.91 7.05 -11.80
N ALA A 223 10.92 7.91 -11.84
CA ALA A 223 10.90 9.19 -11.14
C ALA A 223 9.80 10.12 -11.69
N GLU A 224 9.62 10.18 -13.01
CA GLU A 224 8.55 10.97 -13.63
C GLU A 224 7.16 10.47 -13.24
N ALA A 225 6.94 9.15 -13.24
CA ALA A 225 5.69 8.57 -12.81
C ALA A 225 5.40 8.85 -11.32
N LEU A 226 6.42 8.76 -10.46
CA LEU A 226 6.29 9.06 -9.03
C LEU A 226 5.95 10.53 -8.77
N LYS A 227 6.54 11.48 -9.51
CA LYS A 227 6.22 12.91 -9.39
C LYS A 227 4.75 13.18 -9.68
N LYS A 228 4.23 12.65 -10.79
CA LYS A 228 2.81 12.79 -11.18
C LYS A 228 1.86 12.25 -10.12
N VAL A 229 2.27 11.20 -9.41
CA VAL A 229 1.47 10.60 -8.33
C VAL A 229 1.61 11.38 -7.01
N ALA A 230 2.77 11.99 -6.75
CA ALA A 230 3.02 12.72 -5.51
C ALA A 230 2.38 14.12 -5.48
N GLU A 231 2.09 14.71 -6.65
CA GLU A 231 1.42 16.00 -6.74
C GLU A 231 -0.04 15.90 -6.24
N PRO A 232 -0.50 16.84 -5.40
CA PRO A 232 -1.91 16.91 -5.04
C PRO A 232 -2.72 17.25 -6.29
N VAL A 233 -3.82 16.54 -6.51
CA VAL A 233 -4.80 16.91 -7.54
C VAL A 233 -5.38 18.27 -7.11
N ALA A 234 -5.10 19.30 -7.88
CA ALA A 234 -5.57 20.67 -7.64
C ALA A 234 -7.10 20.79 -7.77
#